data_AF-A0A7K4FYT5-F1
#
_entry.id   AF-A0A7K4FYT5-F1
#
_cell.length_a   1.000
_cell.length_b   1.000
_cell.length_c   1.000
_cell.angle_alpha   90.00
_cell.angle_beta   90.00
_cell.angle_gamma   90.00
#
_symmetry.space_group_name_H-M   'P 1'
#
loop_
_entity.id
_entity.type
_entity.pdbx_description
1 polymer ?
#
loop_
_entity_poly.entity_id
_entity_poly.type
_entity_poly.pdbx_seq_one_letter_code
_entity_poly.pdbx_strand_id
1 'polypeptide(L)'
;MFTELMKAVDYLNEGKVIEAGRYLLELGKGEEDEDLLKVMSEIEKEIREIENEKTYMSLETRFKDEVIHSLDQCLRCRQEKIRVLSIYLLERLSNGNEILLSMIRLKGEAKPNTFI
;
A
#
# COMPACT_ATOMS: atom_id res chain seq x y z
N MET A 1 6.23 -5.10 18.72
CA MET A 1 6.18 -4.01 17.72
C MET A 1 7.11 -4.28 16.54
N PHE A 2 8.43 -4.48 16.73
CA PHE A 2 9.36 -4.71 15.61
C PHE A 2 8.98 -5.88 14.68
N THR A 3 8.69 -7.06 15.23
CA THR A 3 8.25 -8.23 14.44
C THR A 3 6.95 -7.99 13.69
N GLU A 4 6.03 -7.22 14.27
CA GLU A 4 4.78 -6.84 13.61
C GLU A 4 5.09 -5.90 12.43
N LEU A 5 5.90 -4.86 12.63
CA LEU A 5 6.29 -3.96 11.55
C LEU A 5 7.07 -4.67 10.43
N MET A 6 7.89 -5.68 10.75
CA MET A 6 8.52 -6.53 9.73
C MET A 6 7.50 -7.26 8.85
N LYS A 7 6.41 -7.75 9.42
CA LYS A 7 5.35 -8.40 8.64
C LYS A 7 4.66 -7.43 7.68
N ALA A 8 4.54 -6.14 8.06
CA ALA A 8 4.09 -5.11 7.13
C ALA A 8 5.09 -4.89 5.98
N VAL A 9 6.40 -4.91 6.28
CA VAL A 9 7.46 -4.85 5.24
C VAL A 9 7.35 -6.04 4.28
N ASP A 10 7.16 -7.25 4.79
CA ASP A 10 7.01 -8.44 3.96
C ASP A 10 5.83 -8.32 2.99
N TYR A 11 4.67 -7.84 3.46
CA TYR A 11 3.52 -7.57 2.60
C TYR A 11 3.83 -6.55 1.51
N LEU A 12 4.51 -5.44 1.84
CA LEU A 12 4.92 -4.44 0.86
C LEU A 12 5.86 -5.03 -0.20
N ASN A 13 6.83 -5.85 0.22
CA ASN A 13 7.81 -6.48 -0.65
C ASN A 13 7.21 -7.57 -1.56
N GLU A 14 6.15 -8.22 -1.12
CA GLU A 14 5.38 -9.19 -1.91
C GLU A 14 4.38 -8.52 -2.88
N GLY A 15 4.26 -7.19 -2.85
CA GLY A 15 3.27 -6.45 -3.63
C GLY A 15 1.84 -6.53 -3.07
N LYS A 16 1.67 -7.09 -1.86
CA LYS A 16 0.40 -7.19 -1.12
C LYS A 16 0.10 -5.88 -0.39
N VAL A 17 -0.02 -4.81 -1.17
CA VAL A 17 -0.07 -3.43 -0.65
C VAL A 17 -1.35 -3.17 0.17
N ILE A 18 -2.47 -3.78 -0.21
CA ILE A 18 -3.74 -3.62 0.52
C ILE A 18 -3.63 -4.30 1.88
N GLU A 19 -3.03 -5.49 1.94
CA GLU A 19 -2.78 -6.23 3.17
C GLU A 19 -1.81 -5.48 4.09
N ALA A 20 -0.74 -4.91 3.52
CA ALA A 20 0.18 -4.04 4.26
C ALA A 20 -0.56 -2.84 4.89
N GLY A 21 -1.37 -2.13 4.09
CA GLY A 21 -2.15 -0.98 4.55
C GLY A 21 -3.10 -1.37 5.69
N ARG A 22 -3.93 -2.41 5.50
CA ARG A 22 -4.85 -2.91 6.55
C ARG A 22 -4.11 -3.28 7.84
N TYR A 23 -2.99 -3.96 7.70
CA TYR A 23 -2.24 -4.42 8.84
C TYR A 23 -1.59 -3.27 9.61
N LEU A 24 -1.05 -2.26 8.92
CA LEU A 24 -0.54 -1.04 9.55
C LEU A 24 -1.65 -0.22 10.22
N LEU A 25 -2.86 -0.18 9.65
CA LEU A 25 -4.01 0.46 10.29
C LEU A 25 -4.34 -0.19 11.63
N GLU A 26 -4.28 -1.51 11.70
CA GLU A 26 -4.47 -2.25 12.97
C GLU A 26 -3.37 -1.93 13.98
N LEU A 27 -2.11 -1.82 13.55
CA LEU A 27 -1.00 -1.48 14.43
C LEU A 27 -1.03 -0.04 14.92
N GLY A 28 -1.56 0.88 14.11
CA GLY A 28 -1.74 2.30 14.48
C GLY A 28 -2.97 2.58 15.32
N LYS A 29 -3.78 1.57 15.70
CA LYS A 29 -4.93 1.79 16.58
C LYS A 29 -4.48 2.33 17.94
N GLY A 30 -5.02 3.49 18.29
CA GLY A 30 -4.69 4.19 19.54
C GLY A 30 -3.61 5.27 19.38
N GLU A 31 -3.12 5.52 18.17
CA GLU A 31 -2.33 6.72 17.89
C GLU A 31 -3.17 7.99 18.06
N GLU A 32 -2.55 9.02 18.64
CA GLU A 32 -3.17 10.34 18.86
C GLU A 32 -2.55 11.43 17.97
N ASP A 33 -1.45 11.13 17.28
CA ASP A 33 -0.80 12.04 16.33
C ASP A 33 -1.75 12.32 15.15
N GLU A 34 -2.15 13.58 15.00
CA GLU A 34 -3.13 14.02 14.01
C GLU A 34 -2.67 13.72 12.57
N ASP A 35 -1.37 13.82 12.30
CA ASP A 35 -0.84 13.56 10.97
C ASP A 35 -0.84 12.06 10.66
N LEU A 36 -0.57 11.20 11.65
CA LEU A 36 -0.75 9.75 11.49
C LEU A 36 -2.20 9.38 11.26
N LEU A 37 -3.12 9.98 12.02
CA LEU A 37 -4.56 9.74 11.86
C LEU A 37 -5.05 10.15 10.46
N LYS A 38 -4.54 11.26 9.90
CA LYS A 38 -4.82 11.66 8.51
C LYS A 38 -4.33 10.62 7.51
N VAL A 39 -3.10 10.14 7.67
CA VAL A 39 -2.53 9.11 6.77
C VAL A 39 -3.31 7.82 6.86
N MET A 40 -3.63 7.35 8.07
CA MET A 40 -4.43 6.16 8.29
C MET A 40 -5.82 6.29 7.64
N SER A 41 -6.49 7.43 7.83
CA SER A 41 -7.80 7.70 7.21
C SER A 41 -7.74 7.68 5.69
N GLU A 42 -6.66 8.23 5.09
CA GLU A 42 -6.50 8.20 3.64
C GLU A 42 -6.20 6.79 3.11
N ILE A 43 -5.44 5.97 3.84
CA ILE A 43 -5.24 4.55 3.50
C ILE A 43 -6.58 3.80 3.52
N GLU A 44 -7.38 3.97 4.58
CA GLU A 44 -8.70 3.34 4.70
C GLU A 44 -9.62 3.73 3.54
N LYS A 45 -9.65 5.02 3.20
CA LYS A 45 -10.42 5.55 2.08
C LYS A 45 -9.99 4.91 0.76
N GLU A 46 -8.70 4.87 0.45
CA GLU A 46 -8.23 4.29 -0.82
C GLU A 46 -8.50 2.78 -0.92
N ILE A 47 -8.44 2.04 0.20
CA ILE A 47 -8.83 0.62 0.23
C ILE A 47 -10.31 0.46 -0.13
N ARG A 48 -11.18 1.27 0.47
CA ARG A 48 -12.63 1.26 0.18
C ARG A 48 -12.91 1.62 -1.28
N GLU A 49 -12.22 2.63 -1.79
CA GLU A 49 -12.36 3.06 -3.18
C GLU A 49 -11.94 1.95 -4.16
N ILE A 50 -10.84 1.23 -3.89
CA ILE A 50 -10.46 0.06 -4.70
C ILE A 50 -11.57 -1.00 -4.74
N GLU A 51 -12.24 -1.27 -3.62
CA GLU A 51 -13.36 -2.21 -3.56
C GLU A 51 -14.54 -1.72 -4.39
N ASN A 52 -14.87 -0.42 -4.30
CA ASN A 52 -15.92 0.22 -5.09
C ASN A 52 -15.63 0.14 -6.60
N GLU A 53 -14.41 0.48 -7.02
CA GLU A 53 -14.02 0.49 -8.44
C GLU A 53 -14.10 -0.91 -9.07
N LYS A 54 -13.78 -1.96 -8.31
CA LYS A 54 -13.93 -3.35 -8.75
C LYS A 54 -15.35 -3.72 -9.13
N THR A 55 -16.37 -3.05 -8.57
CA THR A 55 -17.78 -3.29 -8.94
C THR A 55 -18.09 -2.85 -10.37
N TYR A 56 -17.36 -1.88 -10.91
CA TYR A 56 -17.54 -1.40 -12.28
C TYR A 56 -16.87 -2.29 -13.32
N MET A 57 -15.99 -3.22 -12.92
CA MET A 57 -15.31 -4.13 -13.84
C MET A 57 -16.26 -5.16 -14.50
N SER A 58 -17.44 -5.38 -13.92
CA SER A 58 -18.45 -6.30 -14.45
C SER A 58 -19.53 -5.62 -15.29
N LEU A 59 -19.37 -4.32 -15.60
CA LEU A 59 -20.34 -3.60 -16.43
C LEU A 59 -20.39 -4.18 -17.85
N GLU A 60 -21.60 -4.52 -18.29
CA GLU A 60 -21.87 -4.95 -19.66
C GLU A 60 -22.25 -3.73 -20.51
N THR A 61 -21.29 -3.26 -21.29
CA THR A 61 -21.41 -2.08 -22.16
C THR A 61 -20.58 -2.27 -23.42
N ARG A 62 -20.92 -1.54 -24.49
CA ARG A 62 -20.12 -1.52 -25.73
C ARG A 62 -18.71 -0.94 -25.55
N PHE A 63 -18.46 -0.27 -24.42
CA PHE A 63 -17.18 0.36 -24.06
C PHE A 63 -16.44 -0.42 -22.97
N LYS A 64 -16.69 -1.73 -22.86
CA LYS A 64 -16.21 -2.54 -21.73
C LYS A 64 -14.69 -2.52 -21.62
N ASP A 65 -14.00 -2.61 -22.75
CA ASP A 65 -12.54 -2.62 -22.79
C ASP A 65 -11.95 -1.27 -22.34
N GLU A 66 -12.54 -0.16 -22.78
CA GLU A 66 -12.11 1.19 -22.37
C GLU A 66 -12.37 1.44 -20.88
N VAL A 67 -13.52 0.98 -20.37
CA VAL A 67 -13.85 1.05 -18.94
C VAL A 67 -12.85 0.23 -18.13
N ILE A 68 -12.62 -1.04 -18.50
CA ILE A 68 -11.66 -1.92 -17.79
C ILE A 68 -10.25 -1.31 -17.82
N HIS A 69 -9.82 -0.80 -18.97
CA HIS A 69 -8.50 -0.17 -19.10
C HIS A 69 -8.37 1.06 -18.19
N SER A 70 -9.37 1.95 -18.19
CA SER A 70 -9.36 3.13 -17.33
C SER A 70 -9.38 2.74 -15.85
N LEU A 71 -10.19 1.76 -15.46
CA LEU A 71 -10.28 1.27 -14.09
C LEU A 71 -8.95 0.65 -13.63
N ASP A 72 -8.27 -0.14 -14.48
CA ASP A 72 -6.95 -0.72 -14.15
C ASP A 72 -5.92 0.37 -13.85
N GLN A 73 -5.89 1.45 -14.64
CA GLN A 73 -5.03 2.60 -14.37
C GLN A 73 -5.36 3.27 -13.03
N CYS A 74 -6.64 3.50 -12.74
CA CYS A 74 -7.09 4.05 -11.46
C CYS A 74 -6.66 3.15 -10.30
N LEU A 75 -6.91 1.84 -10.39
CA LEU A 75 -6.53 0.87 -9.35
C LEU A 75 -5.03 0.86 -9.08
N ARG A 76 -4.19 0.89 -10.12
CA ARG A 76 -2.73 0.98 -9.96
C ARG A 76 -2.30 2.26 -9.26
N CYS A 77 -2.91 3.39 -9.62
CA CYS A 77 -2.63 4.68 -8.98
C CYS A 77 -2.98 4.65 -7.48
N ARG A 78 -4.17 4.16 -7.14
CA ARG A 78 -4.62 4.00 -5.74
C ARG A 78 -3.72 3.04 -4.96
N GLN A 79 -3.33 1.91 -5.55
CA GLN A 79 -2.39 0.97 -4.94
C GLN A 79 -1.03 1.62 -4.67
N GLU A 80 -0.47 2.38 -5.61
CA GLU A 80 0.81 3.08 -5.35
C GLU A 80 0.67 4.12 -4.24
N LYS A 81 -0.46 4.83 -4.19
CA LYS A 81 -0.74 5.78 -3.10
C LYS A 81 -0.79 5.07 -1.74
N ILE A 82 -1.48 3.95 -1.61
CA ILE A 82 -1.47 3.13 -0.38
C ILE A 82 -0.06 2.70 -0.04
N ARG A 83 0.75 2.28 -1.02
CA ARG A 83 2.14 1.84 -0.80
C ARG A 83 2.97 2.95 -0.16
N VAL A 84 2.96 4.14 -0.73
CA VAL A 84 3.75 5.29 -0.23
C VAL A 84 3.28 5.73 1.15
N LEU A 85 1.97 5.84 1.36
CA LEU A 85 1.40 6.18 2.66
C LEU A 85 1.73 5.12 3.73
N SER A 86 1.75 3.85 3.35
CA SER A 86 2.12 2.74 4.23
C SER A 86 3.59 2.79 4.62
N ILE A 87 4.49 3.16 3.69
CA ILE A 87 5.91 3.37 3.99
C ILE A 87 6.09 4.50 5.01
N TYR A 88 5.41 5.63 4.80
CA TYR A 88 5.44 6.76 5.75
C TYR A 88 4.89 6.37 7.13
N LEU A 89 3.75 5.69 7.17
CA LEU A 89 3.16 5.23 8.44
C LEU A 89 4.11 4.28 9.17
N LEU A 90 4.76 3.37 8.44
CA LEU A 90 5.74 2.44 8.97
C LEU A 90 7.00 3.13 9.49
N GLU A 91 7.53 4.14 8.79
CA GLU A 91 8.61 5.01 9.28
C GLU A 91 8.24 5.60 10.63
N ARG A 92 7.05 6.19 10.73
CA ARG A 92 6.59 6.85 11.95
C ARG A 92 6.35 5.87 13.11
N LEU A 93 5.66 4.75 12.86
CA LEU A 93 5.42 3.71 13.88
C LEU A 93 6.71 3.01 14.34
N SER A 94 7.74 2.98 13.49
CA SER A 94 9.06 2.46 13.84
C SER A 94 9.95 3.47 14.57
N ASN A 95 9.50 4.72 14.72
CA ASN A 95 10.31 5.87 15.15
C ASN A 95 11.58 6.06 14.30
N GLY A 96 11.46 5.91 12.97
CA GLY A 96 12.58 6.08 12.04
C GLY A 96 13.63 4.96 12.15
N ASN A 97 13.22 3.72 12.39
CA ASN A 97 14.16 2.60 12.50
C ASN A 97 14.77 2.27 11.12
N GLU A 98 15.97 2.78 10.86
CA GLU A 98 16.70 2.60 9.60
C GLU A 98 16.90 1.14 9.18
N ILE A 99 17.11 0.23 10.14
CA ILE A 99 17.25 -1.21 9.85
C ILE A 99 15.97 -1.72 9.21
N LEU A 100 14.82 -1.38 9.80
CA LEU A 100 13.52 -1.81 9.30
C LEU A 100 13.19 -1.14 7.96
N LEU A 101 13.49 0.15 7.80
CA LEU A 101 13.25 0.89 6.57
C LEU A 101 14.10 0.38 5.40
N SER A 102 15.35 0.01 5.66
CA SER A 102 16.25 -0.58 4.65
C SER A 102 15.78 -1.93 4.10
N MET A 103 14.84 -2.60 4.78
CA MET A 103 14.27 -3.87 4.33
C MET A 103 13.18 -3.69 3.26
N ILE A 104 12.67 -2.46 3.05
CA ILE A 104 11.66 -2.17 2.03
C ILE A 104 12.33 -2.07 0.67
N ARG A 105 11.96 -2.94 -0.26
CA ARG A 105 12.46 -2.91 -1.64
C ARG A 105 11.78 -1.78 -2.41
N LEU A 106 12.56 -0.78 -2.80
CA LEU A 106 12.05 0.31 -3.64
C LEU A 106 11.89 -0.17 -5.09
N LYS A 107 10.80 0.26 -5.75
CA LYS A 107 10.58 -0.04 -7.18
C LYS A 107 11.77 0.47 -7.99
N GLY A 108 12.50 -0.43 -8.64
CA GLY A 108 13.69 -0.11 -9.45
C GLY A 108 14.98 -0.75 -8.96
N GLU A 109 15.01 -1.34 -7.76
CA GLU A 109 16.12 -2.19 -7.33
C GLU A 109 16.02 -3.55 -8.02
N ALA A 110 16.46 -3.58 -9.28
CA ALA A 110 16.76 -4.81 -9.98
C ALA A 110 17.70 -5.65 -9.09
N LYS A 111 17.42 -6.96 -8.97
CA LYS A 111 18.41 -7.91 -8.46
C LYS A 111 19.74 -7.61 -9.17
N PRO A 112 20.89 -7.52 -8.47
CA PRO A 112 22.16 -7.46 -9.16
C PRO A 112 22.21 -8.67 -10.08
N ASN A 113 22.24 -8.43 -11.39
CA ASN A 113 22.45 -9.48 -12.37
C ASN A 113 23.84 -10.04 -12.08
N THR A 114 23.91 -11.13 -11.33
CA THR A 114 25.11 -11.98 -11.30
C THR A 114 25.17 -12.67 -12.66
N PHE A 115 25.79 -12.00 -13.63
CA PHE A 115 26.38 -12.68 -14.76
C PHE A 115 27.61 -13.44 -14.21
N ILE A 116 27.51 -14.77 -14.16
CA ILE A 116 28.66 -15.68 -14.09
C ILE A 116 28.91 -16.17 -15.51
#